data_AF-A0A926A6C3-F1
#
_entry.id   AF-A0A926A6C3-F1
#
_cell.length_a   1.000
_cell.length_b   1.000
_cell.length_c   1.000
_cell.angle_alpha   90.00
_cell.angle_beta   90.00
_cell.angle_gamma   90.00
#
_symmetry.space_group_name_H-M   'P 1'
#
loop_
_entity.id
_entity.type
_entity.pdbx_description
1 polymer ?
#
loop_
_entity_poly.entity_id
_entity_poly.type
_entity_poly.pdbx_seq_one_letter_code
_entity_poly.pdbx_strand_id
1 'polypeptide(L)'
;YATDAPGAAAWRRACRDAGVPSQVFVGKNTVPCGSTVGPIMATRLGIRTVDVGIPVLSMHSARELCGVADPAFLTAAATAFLVDRT
;
A
#
# COMPACT_ATOMS: atom_id res chain seq x y z
N TYR A 1 -8.04 6.51 -1.72
CA TYR A 1 -6.65 6.36 -1.27
C TYR A 1 -6.00 7.73 -1.17
N ALA A 2 -5.14 7.95 -0.18
CA ALA A 2 -4.42 9.19 0.11
C ALA A 2 -3.07 9.29 -0.60
N THR A 3 -2.62 8.21 -1.26
CA THR A 3 -1.34 8.15 -1.98
C THR A 3 -1.20 9.26 -3.03
N ASP A 4 -0.20 10.12 -2.84
CA ASP A 4 0.26 11.13 -3.81
C ASP A 4 1.56 10.67 -4.51
N ALA A 5 2.03 11.46 -5.49
CA ALA A 5 3.23 11.12 -6.25
C ALA A 5 4.51 11.02 -5.37
N PRO A 6 4.78 11.96 -4.44
CA PRO A 6 5.92 11.83 -3.52
C PRO A 6 5.83 10.59 -2.61
N GLY A 7 4.66 10.30 -2.04
CA GLY A 7 4.45 9.11 -1.20
C GLY A 7 4.64 7.81 -1.98
N ALA A 8 4.11 7.75 -3.21
CA ALA A 8 4.35 6.62 -4.10
C ALA A 8 5.83 6.44 -4.44
N ALA A 9 6.58 7.53 -4.65
CA ALA A 9 8.00 7.47 -4.93
C ALA A 9 8.82 6.94 -3.73
N ALA A 10 8.48 7.38 -2.51
CA ALA A 10 9.08 6.88 -1.28
C ALA A 10 8.80 5.39 -1.08
N TRP A 11 7.54 4.96 -1.24
CA TRP A 11 7.18 3.54 -1.13
C TRP A 11 7.89 2.67 -2.18
N ARG A 12 7.92 3.11 -3.45
CA ARG A 12 8.63 2.39 -4.52
C ARG A 12 10.13 2.26 -4.26
N ARG A 13 10.74 3.24 -3.57
CA ARG A 13 12.14 3.16 -3.15
C ARG A 13 12.32 2.05 -2.13
N ALA A 14 11.53 2.06 -1.06
CA ALA A 14 11.56 1.01 -0.03
C ALA A 14 11.37 -0.40 -0.62
N CYS A 15 10.44 -0.58 -1.57
CA CYS A 15 10.28 -1.87 -2.26
C CYS A 15 11.54 -2.29 -3.05
N ARG A 16 12.20 -1.35 -3.76
CA ARG A 16 13.44 -1.64 -4.49
C ARG A 16 14.59 -1.98 -3.55
N ASP A 17 14.74 -1.21 -2.47
CA ASP A 17 15.82 -1.41 -1.49
C ASP A 17 15.66 -2.73 -0.73
N ALA A 18 14.40 -3.15 -0.50
CA ALA A 18 14.07 -4.47 0.05
C ALA A 18 14.15 -5.61 -0.99
N GLY A 19 14.36 -5.30 -2.28
CA GLY A 19 14.40 -6.30 -3.36
C GLY A 19 13.08 -7.03 -3.61
N VAL A 20 11.94 -6.44 -3.24
CA VAL A 20 10.61 -7.08 -3.38
C VAL A 20 9.87 -6.60 -4.64
N PRO A 21 9.10 -7.48 -5.29
CA PRO A 21 8.23 -7.07 -6.39
C PRO A 21 7.14 -6.11 -5.87
N SER A 22 6.79 -5.12 -6.68
CA SER A 22 5.70 -4.19 -6.37
C SER A 22 4.84 -3.91 -7.60
N GLN A 23 3.58 -3.56 -7.35
CA GLN A 23 2.61 -3.24 -8.40
C GLN A 23 1.80 -2.00 -8.01
N VAL A 24 1.19 -1.36 -9.01
CA VAL A 24 0.30 -0.22 -8.80
C VAL A 24 -1.14 -0.68 -8.99
N PHE A 25 -2.00 -0.37 -8.03
CA PHE A 25 -3.43 -0.56 -8.15
C PHE A 25 -4.13 0.78 -8.35
N VAL A 26 -5.01 0.84 -9.34
CA VAL A 26 -5.97 1.92 -9.55
C VAL A 26 -7.33 1.31 -9.89
N GLY A 27 -8.40 1.86 -9.31
CA GLY A 27 -9.75 1.46 -9.65
C GLY A 27 -10.13 1.94 -11.06
N LYS A 28 -10.98 1.19 -11.76
CA LYS A 28 -11.56 1.63 -13.02
C LYS A 28 -12.42 2.87 -12.78
N ASN A 29 -12.19 3.96 -13.51
CA ASN A 29 -12.88 5.25 -13.31
C ASN A 29 -14.42 5.17 -13.31
N THR A 30 -15.00 4.19 -14.01
CA THR A 30 -16.45 3.99 -14.10
C THR A 30 -17.03 3.13 -12.97
N VAL A 31 -16.22 2.68 -12.02
CA VAL A 31 -16.64 1.80 -10.92
C VAL A 31 -16.19 2.44 -9.61
N PRO A 32 -17.11 2.71 -8.67
CA PRO A 32 -16.73 3.22 -7.36
C PRO A 32 -15.87 2.20 -6.62
N CYS A 33 -14.86 2.69 -5.91
CA CYS A 33 -13.99 1.88 -5.07
C CYS A 33 -14.25 2.20 -3.60
N GLY A 34 -14.05 1.21 -2.72
CA GLY A 34 -14.08 1.43 -1.28
C GLY A 34 -13.01 2.45 -0.85
N SER A 35 -13.32 3.25 0.17
CA SER A 35 -12.32 4.09 0.84
C SER A 35 -11.54 3.28 1.87
N THR A 36 -10.40 3.82 2.28
CA THR A 36 -9.60 3.33 3.41
C THR A 36 -9.62 4.36 4.53
N VAL A 37 -8.91 4.07 5.62
CA VAL A 37 -8.66 5.03 6.70
C VAL A 37 -7.66 6.13 6.30
N GLY A 38 -6.85 5.90 5.25
CA GLY A 38 -5.77 6.79 4.82
C GLY A 38 -6.19 8.24 4.59
N PRO A 39 -7.22 8.53 3.77
CA PRO A 39 -7.69 9.90 3.56
C PRO A 39 -8.14 10.61 4.85
N ILE A 40 -8.78 9.88 5.77
CA ILE A 40 -9.22 10.41 7.06
C ILE A 40 -8.01 10.78 7.92
N MET A 41 -6.99 9.91 7.99
CA MET A 41 -5.76 10.17 8.75
C MET A 41 -4.98 11.35 8.18
N ALA A 42 -4.80 11.40 6.86
CA ALA A 42 -4.12 12.50 6.19
C ALA A 42 -4.80 13.85 6.47
N THR A 43 -6.13 13.89 6.43
CA THR A 43 -6.91 15.12 6.67
C THR A 43 -6.82 15.56 8.12
N ARG A 44 -6.93 14.62 9.07
CA ARG A 44 -6.98 14.95 10.51
C ARG A 44 -5.63 15.31 11.10
N LEU A 45 -4.55 14.71 10.60
CA LEU A 45 -3.21 14.88 11.15
C LEU A 45 -2.33 15.80 10.31
N GLY A 46 -2.69 16.08 9.05
CA GLY A 46 -1.84 16.82 8.13
C GLY A 46 -0.56 16.06 7.72
N ILE A 47 -0.50 14.76 7.97
CA ILE A 47 0.66 13.91 7.68
C ILE A 47 0.45 13.23 6.33
N ARG A 48 1.46 13.31 5.46
CA ARG A 48 1.46 12.58 4.18
C ARG A 48 1.26 11.09 4.45
N THR A 49 0.27 10.50 3.78
CA THR A 49 -0.13 9.11 3.96
C THR A 49 -0.06 8.38 2.63
N VAL A 50 0.50 7.16 2.65
CA VAL A 50 0.51 6.24 1.50
C VAL A 50 -0.34 5.02 1.84
N ASP A 51 -1.31 4.70 0.98
CA ASP A 51 -2.07 3.45 1.06
C ASP A 51 -1.33 2.34 0.30
N VAL A 52 -1.05 1.25 1.01
CA VAL A 52 -0.35 0.07 0.50
C VAL A 52 -1.02 -1.19 1.05
N GLY A 53 -0.83 -2.32 0.36
CA GLY A 53 -1.38 -3.60 0.79
C GLY A 53 -0.96 -4.73 -0.13
N ILE A 54 -1.28 -5.95 0.27
CA ILE A 54 -1.10 -7.16 -0.56
C ILE A 54 -2.33 -7.40 -1.43
N PRO A 55 -2.18 -7.99 -2.62
CA PRO A 55 -3.32 -8.41 -3.41
C PRO A 55 -4.06 -9.55 -2.71
N VAL A 56 -5.38 -9.42 -2.60
CA VAL A 56 -6.25 -10.47 -2.08
C VAL A 56 -7.39 -10.73 -3.06
N LEU A 57 -7.89 -11.96 -3.05
CA LEU A 57 -9.12 -12.35 -3.72
C LEU A 57 -10.24 -12.54 -2.70
N SER A 58 -11.46 -12.25 -3.15
CA SER A 58 -12.69 -12.39 -2.35
C SER A 58 -12.68 -11.55 -1.07
N MET A 59 -12.18 -10.31 -1.14
CA MET A 59 -12.20 -9.37 -0.01
C MET A 59 -13.62 -9.25 0.59
N HIS A 60 -13.72 -9.32 1.92
CA HIS A 60 -14.96 -9.39 2.72
C HIS A 60 -15.72 -10.73 2.69
N SER A 61 -15.17 -11.79 2.09
CA SER A 61 -15.69 -13.14 2.22
C SER A 61 -15.42 -13.72 3.62
N ALA A 62 -16.20 -14.73 4.04
CA ALA A 62 -15.87 -15.55 5.21
C ALA A 62 -14.52 -16.29 5.06
N ARG A 63 -14.03 -16.44 3.83
CA ARG A 63 -12.71 -16.97 3.50
C ARG A 63 -12.09 -16.16 2.36
N GLU A 64 -11.00 -15.48 2.67
CA GLU A 64 -10.18 -14.70 1.73
C GLU A 64 -8.95 -15.51 1.26
N LEU A 65 -8.28 -15.05 0.20
CA LEU A 65 -7.10 -15.69 -0.37
C LEU A 65 -6.04 -14.65 -0.77
N CYS A 66 -4.77 -14.92 -0.49
CA CYS A 66 -3.63 -14.13 -0.94
C CYS A 66 -2.47 -15.05 -1.38
N GLY A 67 -1.46 -14.49 -2.04
CA GLY A 67 -0.24 -15.23 -2.37
C GLY A 67 0.57 -15.53 -1.11
N VAL A 68 1.16 -16.73 -1.04
CA VAL A 68 1.92 -17.18 0.15
C VAL A 68 3.11 -16.28 0.48
N ALA A 69 3.71 -15.63 -0.52
CA ALA A 69 4.86 -14.74 -0.34
C ALA A 69 4.47 -13.29 -0.02
N ASP A 70 3.24 -12.89 -0.34
CA ASP A 70 2.84 -11.47 -0.27
C ASP A 70 2.95 -10.87 1.14
N PRO A 71 2.58 -11.57 2.23
CA PRO A 71 2.78 -11.04 3.58
C PRO A 71 4.25 -10.77 3.89
N ALA A 72 5.16 -11.67 3.49
CA ALA A 72 6.60 -11.51 3.73
C ALA A 72 7.18 -10.34 2.92
N PHE A 73 6.73 -10.16 1.67
CA PHE A 73 7.12 -9.02 0.85
C PHE A 73 6.65 -7.69 1.44
N LEU A 74 5.40 -7.63 1.94
CA LEU A 74 4.88 -6.43 2.60
C LEU A 74 5.69 -6.11 3.86
N THR A 75 6.01 -7.12 4.68
CA THR A 75 6.86 -6.92 5.88
C THR A 75 8.22 -6.36 5.50
N ALA A 76 8.92 -6.93 4.52
CA ALA A 76 10.23 -6.47 4.10
C ALA A 76 10.22 -5.02 3.57
N ALA A 77 9.24 -4.67 2.73
CA ALA A 77 9.08 -3.29 2.24
C ALA A 77 8.72 -2.30 3.34
N ALA A 78 7.83 -2.67 4.27
CA ALA A 78 7.45 -1.81 5.40
C ALA A 78 8.63 -1.57 6.35
N THR A 79 9.44 -2.60 6.62
CA THR A 79 10.67 -2.46 7.38
C THR A 79 11.63 -1.50 6.67
N ALA A 80 11.88 -1.69 5.38
CA ALA A 80 12.73 -0.79 4.58
C ALA A 80 12.22 0.65 4.60
N PHE A 81 10.90 0.86 4.51
CA PHE A 81 10.27 2.18 4.55
C PHE A 81 10.45 2.91 5.89
N LEU A 82 10.42 2.18 7.01
CA LEU A 82 10.59 2.75 8.35
C LEU A 82 12.05 3.01 8.73
N VAL A 83 12.99 2.28 8.14
CA VAL A 83 14.43 2.47 8.37
C VAL A 83 15.08 3.38 7.33
N ASP A 84 14.36 3.81 6.30
CA ASP A 84 14.84 4.77 5.30
C ASP A 84 15.24 6.07 5.99
N ARG A 85 16.54 6.24 6.19
CA ARG A 85 17.16 7.44 6.72
C ARG A 85 17.50 8.32 5.52
N THR A 86 16.51 9.02 4.99
CA THR A 86 16.79 10.23 4.19
C THR A 86 17.67 11.18 4.98
#